data_AF-A0A8I0H6W7-F1
#
_entry.id   AF-A0A8I0H6W7-F1
#
_cell.length_a   1.000
_cell.length_b   1.000
_cell.length_c   1.000
_cell.angle_alpha   90.00
_cell.angle_beta   90.00
_cell.angle_gamma   90.00
#
_symmetry.space_group_name_H-M   'P 1'
#
loop_
_entity.id
_entity.type
_entity.pdbx_description
1 polymer ?
#
loop_
_entity_poly.entity_id
_entity_poly.type
_entity_poly.pdbx_seq_one_letter_code
_entity_poly.pdbx_strand_id
1 'polypeptide(L)' 'KELFVARDPMGVKPLFYTEQAGMFLFGSEIKTLLAHPQIPAQVSREGLMQLMLLGPGRIPGDGVFEGIREIRPGCCG' A
#
# COMPACT_ATOMS: atom_id res chain seq x y z
N LYS A 1 -16.18 -16.85 2.32
CA LYS A 1 -15.83 -15.88 3.38
C LYS A 1 -15.49 -14.58 2.69
N GLU A 2 -15.92 -13.45 3.22
CA GLU A 2 -15.77 -12.14 2.59
C GLU A 2 -15.02 -11.21 3.55
N LEU A 3 -14.19 -10.33 2.98
CA LEU A 3 -13.52 -9.22 3.66
C LEU A 3 -13.96 -7.95 2.94
N PHE A 4 -14.34 -6.93 3.70
CA PHE A 4 -14.67 -5.61 3.17
C PHE A 4 -13.82 -4.58 3.88
N VAL A 5 -13.18 -3.71 3.10
CA VAL A 5 -12.34 -2.63 3.61
C VAL A 5 -12.73 -1.31 2.97
N ALA A 6 -12.71 -0.24 3.75
CA ALA A 6 -13.00 1.11 3.28
C ALA A 6 -12.03 2.10 3.90
N ARG A 7 -11.64 3.11 3.13
CA ARG A 7 -10.80 4.22 3.58
C ARG A 7 -11.64 5.46 3.82
N ASP A 8 -11.27 6.24 4.83
CA ASP A 8 -11.94 7.49 5.13
C ASP A 8 -11.89 8.46 3.92
N PRO A 9 -12.89 9.35 3.76
CA PRO A 9 -12.99 10.23 2.59
C PRO A 9 -11.74 11.09 2.35
N MET A 10 -11.10 11.56 3.42
CA MET A 10 -9.91 12.41 3.34
C MET A 10 -8.60 11.60 3.23
N GLY A 11 -8.67 10.28 3.40
CA GLY A 11 -7.52 9.40 3.40
C GLY A 11 -6.52 9.65 4.52
N VAL A 12 -6.99 10.15 5.68
CA VAL A 12 -6.13 10.48 6.83
C VAL A 12 -5.35 9.25 7.28
N LYS A 13 -6.01 8.08 7.37
CA LYS A 13 -5.32 6.83 7.69
C LYS A 13 -5.12 6.01 6.41
N PRO A 14 -3.87 5.74 6.00
CA PRO A 14 -3.63 4.89 4.86
C PRO A 14 -4.03 3.44 5.16
N LEU A 15 -4.33 2.70 4.10
CA LEU A 15 -4.54 1.25 4.15
C LEU A 15 -3.79 0.63 2.99
N PHE A 16 -2.77 -0.14 3.30
CA PHE A 16 -1.92 -0.83 2.34
C PHE A 16 -2.35 -2.29 2.24
N TYR A 17 -2.20 -2.86 1.05
CA TYR A 17 -2.44 -4.27 0.80
C TYR A 17 -1.50 -4.82 -0.25
N THR A 18 -1.33 -6.13 -0.25
CA THR A 18 -0.61 -6.86 -1.28
C THR A 18 -1.22 -8.24 -1.47
N GLU A 19 -1.24 -8.70 -2.71
CA GLU A 19 -1.73 -10.01 -3.10
C GLU A 19 -0.62 -10.71 -3.89
N GLN A 20 0.06 -11.64 -3.23
CA GLN A 20 1.17 -12.39 -3.82
C GLN A 20 1.39 -13.70 -3.08
N ALA A 21 1.95 -14.69 -3.78
CA ALA A 21 2.19 -16.03 -3.26
C ALA A 21 0.94 -16.71 -2.64
N GLY A 22 -0.25 -16.44 -3.17
CA GLY A 22 -1.51 -17.00 -2.68
C GLY A 22 -1.99 -16.42 -1.34
N MET A 23 -1.39 -15.32 -0.88
CA MET A 23 -1.79 -14.62 0.33
C MET A 23 -2.33 -13.24 0.00
N PHE A 24 -3.28 -12.79 0.81
CA PHE A 24 -3.73 -11.41 0.84
C PHE A 24 -3.35 -10.81 2.20
N LEU A 25 -2.44 -9.84 2.20
CA LEU A 25 -1.99 -9.14 3.40
C LEU A 25 -2.46 -7.69 3.34
N PHE A 26 -2.92 -7.14 4.46
CA PHE A 26 -3.34 -5.75 4.56
C PHE A 26 -2.98 -5.15 5.92
N GLY A 27 -2.87 -3.83 5.97
CA GLY A 27 -2.54 -3.12 7.20
C GLY A 27 -2.58 -1.60 7.02
N SER A 28 -2.85 -0.87 8.10
CA SER A 28 -2.87 0.60 8.04
C SER A 28 -1.49 1.24 8.03
N GLU A 29 -0.44 0.43 8.12
CA GLU A 29 0.95 0.86 8.06
C GLU A 29 1.71 -0.06 7.11
N ILE A 30 2.53 0.52 6.25
CA ILE A 30 3.28 -0.27 5.27
C ILE A 30 4.27 -1.24 5.93
N LYS A 31 4.82 -0.85 7.08
CA LYS A 31 5.75 -1.69 7.85
C LYS A 31 5.10 -2.98 8.35
N THR A 32 3.77 -3.04 8.47
CA THR A 32 3.04 -4.26 8.80
C THR A 32 3.20 -5.31 7.70
N LEU A 33 3.13 -4.90 6.43
CA LEU A 33 3.32 -5.81 5.29
C LEU A 33 4.78 -6.20 5.17
N LEU A 34 5.69 -5.23 5.31
CA LEU A 34 7.15 -5.44 5.20
C LEU A 34 7.74 -6.31 6.32
N ALA A 35 7.01 -6.49 7.43
CA ALA A 35 7.41 -7.42 8.49
C ALA A 35 7.22 -8.90 8.09
N HIS A 36 6.45 -9.18 7.04
CA HIS A 36 6.21 -10.54 6.58
C HIS A 36 7.39 -11.04 5.73
N PRO A 37 7.98 -12.22 6.02
CA PRO A 37 9.24 -12.67 5.41
C PRO A 37 9.17 -12.89 3.90
N GLN A 38 7.98 -13.11 3.35
CA GLN A 38 7.76 -13.28 1.90
C GLN A 38 7.51 -11.96 1.15
N ILE A 39 7.50 -10.82 1.85
CA ILE A 39 7.31 -9.50 1.26
C ILE A 39 8.66 -8.77 1.26
N PRO A 40 9.37 -8.72 0.12
CA PRO A 40 10.64 -8.03 0.05
C PRO A 40 10.45 -6.52 0.17
N ALA A 41 11.31 -5.87 0.96
CA ALA A 41 11.38 -4.41 1.04
C ALA A 41 12.10 -3.80 -0.18
N GLN A 42 11.56 -4.04 -1.37
CA GLN A 42 12.08 -3.53 -2.64
C GLN A 42 11.24 -2.34 -3.11
N VAL A 43 11.86 -1.17 -3.22
CA VAL A 43 11.21 0.03 -3.78
C VAL A 43 11.05 -0.15 -5.29
N SER A 44 9.88 0.13 -5.82
CA SER A 44 9.65 0.04 -7.27
C SER A 44 10.31 1.20 -8.00
N ARG A 45 10.56 1.04 -9.30
CA ARG A 45 11.12 2.13 -10.13
C ARG A 45 10.24 3.38 -10.05
N GLU A 46 8.92 3.21 -10.13
CA GLU A 46 7.92 4.27 -10.01
C GLU A 46 7.87 4.83 -8.59
N GLY A 47 7.93 3.98 -7.58
CA GLY A 47 7.98 4.38 -6.18
C GLY A 47 9.22 5.25 -5.89
N LEU A 48 10.38 4.88 -6.43
CA LEU A 48 11.61 5.68 -6.33
C LEU A 48 11.43 7.06 -6.96
N MET A 49 10.88 7.13 -8.17
CA MET A 49 10.61 8.42 -8.82
C MET A 49 9.63 9.28 -8.01
N GLN A 50 8.58 8.69 -7.45
CA GLN A 50 7.62 9.39 -6.60
C GLN A 50 8.26 9.93 -5.33
N LEU A 51 9.09 9.13 -4.64
CA LEU A 51 9.79 9.58 -3.44
C LEU A 51 10.71 10.78 -3.74
N MET A 52 11.39 10.77 -4.89
CA MET A 52 12.33 11.83 -5.28
C MET A 52 11.62 13.11 -5.73
N LEU A 53 10.47 12.99 -6.42
CA LEU A 53 9.79 14.13 -7.06
C LEU A 53 8.61 14.67 -6.25
N LEU A 54 7.96 13.84 -5.46
CA LEU A 54 6.71 14.15 -4.75
C LEU A 54 6.85 14.10 -3.23
N GLY A 55 8.00 13.65 -2.71
CA GLY A 55 8.24 13.50 -1.27
C GLY A 55 7.94 14.78 -0.48
N PRO A 56 7.19 14.70 0.65
CA PRO A 56 6.74 13.49 1.36
C PRO A 56 5.44 12.85 0.83
N GLY A 57 4.85 13.38 -0.23
CA GLY A 57 3.67 12.83 -0.90
C GLY A 57 3.97 11.62 -1.79
N ARG A 58 2.91 10.95 -2.23
CA ARG A 58 2.92 9.84 -3.20
C ARG A 58 1.63 9.85 -4.02
N ILE A 59 1.63 9.15 -5.15
CA ILE A 59 0.44 9.02 -5.98
C ILE A 59 -0.60 8.16 -5.23
N PRO A 60 -1.85 8.63 -5.06
CA PRO A 60 -2.88 7.85 -4.37
C PRO A 60 -3.11 6.50 -5.05
N GLY A 61 -3.00 5.42 -4.28
CA GLY A 61 -3.14 4.06 -4.78
C GLY A 61 -1.83 3.27 -4.83
N ASP A 62 -0.71 3.98 -4.77
CA ASP A 62 0.64 3.41 -4.87
C ASP A 62 1.23 3.12 -3.47
N GLY A 63 1.84 1.95 -3.31
CA GLY A 63 2.47 1.53 -2.07
C GLY A 63 3.98 1.77 -2.00
N VAL A 64 4.61 2.39 -3.00
CA VAL A 64 6.06 2.67 -3.14
C VAL A 64 6.95 1.44 -3.31
N PHE A 65 6.56 0.31 -2.72
CA PHE A 65 7.27 -0.97 -2.80
C PHE A 65 6.64 -1.88 -3.84
N GLU A 66 7.46 -2.75 -4.41
CA GLU A 66 7.04 -3.74 -5.40
C GLU A 66 5.87 -4.60 -4.89
N GLY A 67 4.81 -4.68 -5.69
CA GLY A 67 3.61 -5.45 -5.36
C GLY A 67 2.76 -4.92 -4.20
N ILE A 68 3.13 -3.80 -3.55
CA ILE A 68 2.32 -3.18 -2.49
C ILE A 68 1.49 -2.04 -3.09
N ARG A 69 0.21 -2.02 -2.75
CA ARG A 69 -0.75 -0.99 -3.17
C ARG A 69 -1.40 -0.34 -1.97
N GLU A 70 -1.98 0.83 -2.18
CA GLU A 70 -2.77 1.55 -1.18
C GLU A 70 -4.22 1.64 -1.65
N ILE A 71 -5.20 1.54 -0.74
CA ILE A 71 -6.58 1.91 -1.10
C ILE A 71 -6.66 3.42 -1.22
N ARG A 72 -7.20 3.94 -2.32
CA ARG A 72 -7.35 5.38 -2.53
C ARG A 72 -8.30 6.01 -1.48
N PRO A 73 -8.11 7.30 -1.11
CA PRO A 73 -9.03 8.02 -0.22
C PRO A 73 -10.50 7.87 -0.65
N GLY A 74 -11.41 7.68 0.31
CA GLY A 74 -12.84 7.54 0.06
C GLY A 74 -13.28 6.33 -0.77
N CYS A 75 -12.40 5.35 -0.98
CA CYS A 75 -12.70 4.13 -1.73
C CYS A 75 -12.85 2.91 -0.81
N CYS A 76 -13.54 1.87 -1.31
CA CYS A 76 -13.66 0.56 -0.67
C CYS A 76 -13.20 -0.58 -1.61
N GLY A 77 -12.99 -1.77 -1.05
CA GLY A 77 -12.54 -2.98 -1.74
C GLY A 77 -12.78 -4.24 -0.93
#